data_AF-A0A7V0V8G4-F1
#
_entry.id   AF-A0A7V0V8G4-F1
#
_cell.length_a   1.000
_cell.length_b   1.000
_cell.length_c   1.000
_cell.angle_alpha   90.00
_cell.angle_beta   90.00
_cell.angle_gamma   90.00
#
_symmetry.space_group_name_H-M   'P 1'
#
loop_
_entity.id
_entity.type
_entity.pdbx_description
1 polymer ?
#
loop_
_entity_poly.entity_id
_entity_poly.type
_entity_poly.pdbx_seq_one_letter_code
_entity_poly.pdbx_strand_id
1 'polypeptide(L)'
;PASIGRVCTRICEFGCQRNLFDEPISIRDLKRYAADSCMDMPHPQAVPKTKDKRVAIVGAGPAGLTAAQVLAKQGYYVTVYDKNPQGGGTLLTGIPKYRLPKDVLKWDVDAVCALGVELKTNIEVGKDIKLNELIDSYDAVLLATGLPAAWSLNIEGEDAEGVWNCLDLLREVNFDRDPKIGKRVAVVGGGNVAMDGARTSIRLGAEKVYLVYRRGRTEMPARYEEIHEAEEEGIIFELLTNPTRIIVENGKVAGLECIRMGLGEPDASGRRRPVPIEGSEFVLDVDTVITAIGQKTDLSYLEGANIELDAKGRIVFDDLTLQTSNPKVFTAGEVVTGAGAAIQAIAHGHEAAESLDRFLRGVDLKEGRTFQLVPRPYNYGQTYLEGVELERRRVHMQILPLEERLKGFAEVELGFTKDEATREANRCLVCMNENCSGCTMCARACPMGCIDVERTGLQETNRKVLKYNIDLTKCMFCGICAEICPTKALVMSKDIENAEYVKDRLFYEMEKALRR
;
A
#
# COMPACT_ATOMS: atom_id res chain seq x y z
N PRO A 1 -7.03 9.37 5.78
CA PRO A 1 -6.24 8.49 6.68
C PRO A 1 -6.94 7.17 6.99
N ALA A 2 -8.26 7.21 7.19
CA ALA A 2 -9.10 6.06 7.49
C ALA A 2 -9.05 5.00 6.37
N SER A 3 -9.03 5.43 5.11
CA SER A 3 -8.91 4.52 3.96
C SER A 3 -7.54 3.83 3.93
N ILE A 4 -6.47 4.60 4.12
CA ILE A 4 -5.09 4.09 4.07
C ILE A 4 -4.77 3.19 5.27
N GLY A 5 -5.42 3.38 6.42
CA GLY A 5 -5.35 2.44 7.55
C GLY A 5 -5.85 1.04 7.21
N ARG A 6 -6.65 0.88 6.15
CA ARG A 6 -7.18 -0.43 5.72
C ARG A 6 -6.34 -1.02 4.59
N VAL A 7 -6.07 -0.22 3.55
CA VAL A 7 -5.57 -0.75 2.26
C VAL A 7 -4.05 -0.60 2.04
N CYS A 8 -3.33 0.05 2.96
CA CYS A 8 -1.89 0.27 2.80
C CYS A 8 -1.11 -1.05 2.80
N THR A 9 -0.06 -1.11 1.99
CA THR A 9 0.91 -2.21 1.91
C THR A 9 1.95 -2.19 3.03
N ARG A 10 1.80 -1.27 4.01
CA ARG A 10 2.59 -1.20 5.25
C ARG A 10 4.11 -1.10 5.04
N ILE A 11 4.54 -0.36 4.02
CA ILE A 11 5.98 -0.23 3.69
C ILE A 11 6.81 0.27 4.88
N CYS A 12 6.21 1.12 5.72
CA CYS A 12 6.82 1.61 6.96
C CYS A 12 7.16 0.50 7.97
N GLU A 13 6.45 -0.63 7.96
CA GLU A 13 6.70 -1.74 8.89
C GLU A 13 8.00 -2.48 8.52
N PHE A 14 8.43 -2.48 7.25
CA PHE A 14 9.76 -2.93 6.83
C PHE A 14 10.89 -1.96 7.20
N GLY A 15 10.59 -0.78 7.73
CA GLY A 15 11.61 0.12 8.31
C GLY A 15 11.70 0.00 9.82
N CYS A 16 10.84 -0.80 10.45
CA CYS A 16 10.75 -0.86 11.90
C CYS A 16 11.97 -1.58 12.48
N GLN A 17 12.68 -0.93 13.41
CA GLN A 17 13.83 -1.53 14.11
C GLN A 17 13.46 -2.76 14.94
N ARG A 18 12.17 -2.97 15.26
CA ARG A 18 11.72 -4.20 15.94
C ARG A 18 11.91 -5.46 15.12
N ASN A 19 11.97 -5.37 13.78
CA ASN A 19 12.23 -6.54 12.94
C ASN A 19 13.59 -7.21 13.25
N LEU A 20 14.53 -6.51 13.90
CA LEU A 20 15.79 -7.08 14.36
C LEU A 20 15.66 -7.94 15.63
N PHE A 21 14.48 -7.95 16.26
CA PHE A 21 14.25 -8.58 17.56
C PHE A 21 13.05 -9.54 17.55
N ASP A 22 11.92 -9.05 17.07
CA ASP A 22 10.67 -9.78 16.95
C ASP A 22 9.88 -9.21 15.76
N GLU A 23 8.57 -9.05 15.89
CA GLU A 23 7.73 -8.52 14.83
C GLU A 23 7.66 -6.99 14.84
N PRO A 24 7.45 -6.34 13.68
CA PRO A 24 7.34 -4.90 13.62
C PRO A 24 6.12 -4.42 14.39
N ILE A 25 6.07 -3.10 14.62
CA ILE A 25 4.84 -2.46 15.09
C ILE A 25 3.78 -2.58 14.00
N SER A 26 2.54 -2.89 14.37
CA SER A 26 1.37 -2.84 13.48
C SER A 26 1.00 -1.40 13.14
N ILE A 27 1.89 -0.66 12.47
CA ILE A 27 1.76 0.76 12.16
C ILE A 27 0.49 1.02 11.35
N ARG A 28 0.17 0.16 10.38
CA ARG A 28 -1.06 0.31 9.58
C ARG A 28 -2.30 0.22 10.47
N ASP A 29 -2.31 -0.76 11.37
CA ASP A 29 -3.48 -1.08 12.19
C ASP A 29 -3.68 -0.06 13.32
N LEU A 30 -2.59 0.43 13.91
CA LEU A 30 -2.60 1.59 14.82
C LEU A 30 -3.09 2.86 14.13
N LYS A 31 -2.66 3.10 12.88
CA LYS A 31 -3.16 4.21 12.06
C LYS A 31 -4.67 4.09 11.80
N ARG A 32 -5.15 2.88 11.51
CA ARG A 32 -6.59 2.61 11.36
C ARG A 32 -7.33 2.93 12.65
N TYR A 33 -6.89 2.38 13.78
CA TYR A 33 -7.51 2.63 15.08
C TYR A 33 -7.59 4.13 15.41
N ALA A 34 -6.49 4.86 15.20
CA ALA A 34 -6.46 6.30 15.42
C ALA A 34 -7.44 7.05 14.51
N ALA A 35 -7.54 6.64 13.24
CA ALA A 35 -8.48 7.25 12.29
C ALA A 35 -9.94 6.94 12.67
N ASP A 36 -10.26 5.68 12.96
CA ASP A 36 -11.60 5.23 13.35
C ASP A 36 -12.07 5.94 14.64
N SER A 37 -11.16 6.15 15.60
CA SER A 37 -11.42 6.90 16.84
C SER A 37 -11.71 8.39 16.63
N CYS A 38 -11.43 8.93 15.45
CA CYS A 38 -11.62 10.34 15.11
C CYS A 38 -12.75 10.57 14.11
N MET A 39 -13.46 9.53 13.65
CA MET A 39 -14.47 9.68 12.61
C MET A 39 -15.69 10.51 13.06
N ASP A 40 -15.97 10.54 14.35
CA ASP A 40 -17.02 11.39 14.95
C ASP A 40 -16.59 12.87 15.11
N MET A 41 -15.32 13.20 14.88
CA MET A 41 -14.85 14.58 14.92
C MET A 41 -15.34 15.35 13.68
N PRO A 42 -15.63 16.65 13.82
CA PRO A 42 -15.99 17.47 12.67
C PRO A 42 -14.87 17.51 11.63
N HIS A 43 -15.27 17.50 10.36
CA HIS A 43 -14.36 17.77 9.26
C HIS A 43 -13.70 19.15 9.40
N PRO A 44 -12.52 19.35 8.79
CA PRO A 44 -11.84 20.64 8.82
C PRO A 44 -12.72 21.75 8.22
N GLN A 45 -12.50 22.98 8.67
CA GLN A 45 -13.19 24.15 8.10
C GLN A 45 -12.58 24.56 6.76
N ALA A 46 -13.40 25.22 5.94
CA ALA A 46 -12.96 25.76 4.66
C ALA A 46 -11.82 26.75 4.85
N VAL A 47 -10.80 26.64 3.99
CA VAL A 47 -9.64 27.53 4.02
C VAL A 47 -9.94 28.75 3.15
N PRO A 48 -9.74 29.99 3.65
CA PRO A 48 -9.91 31.20 2.85
C PRO A 48 -9.05 31.14 1.58
N LYS A 49 -9.63 31.57 0.46
CA LYS A 49 -8.91 31.67 -0.81
C LYS A 49 -8.09 32.96 -0.79
N THR A 50 -6.78 32.82 -0.66
CA THR A 50 -5.83 33.95 -0.55
C THR A 50 -4.98 34.12 -1.80
N LYS A 51 -5.03 33.16 -2.73
CA LYS A 51 -4.29 33.21 -3.99
C LYS A 51 -5.28 33.32 -5.15
N ASP A 52 -5.12 34.35 -5.99
CA ASP A 52 -5.95 34.61 -7.17
C ASP A 52 -5.55 33.72 -8.36
N LYS A 53 -5.43 32.42 -8.10
CA LYS A 53 -4.99 31.40 -9.06
C LYS A 53 -5.87 30.17 -8.95
N ARG A 54 -6.25 29.63 -10.12
CA ARG A 54 -7.19 28.52 -10.26
C ARG A 54 -6.49 27.29 -10.81
N VAL A 55 -6.72 26.15 -10.16
CA VAL A 55 -6.16 24.85 -10.56
C VAL A 55 -7.28 23.87 -10.87
N ALA A 56 -7.22 23.24 -12.04
CA ALA A 56 -8.07 22.11 -12.38
C ALA A 56 -7.32 20.79 -12.16
N ILE A 57 -7.98 19.79 -11.57
CA ILE A 57 -7.41 18.47 -11.35
C ILE A 57 -8.33 17.44 -12.01
N VAL A 58 -7.79 16.64 -12.93
CA VAL A 58 -8.53 15.60 -13.65
C VAL A 58 -8.26 14.25 -12.98
N GLY A 59 -9.26 13.75 -12.27
CA GLY A 59 -9.21 12.51 -11.49
C GLY A 59 -9.23 12.77 -9.97
N ALA A 60 -10.28 12.30 -9.30
CA ALA A 60 -10.46 12.32 -7.86
C ALA A 60 -9.93 11.03 -7.20
N GLY A 61 -8.85 10.46 -7.72
CA GLY A 61 -8.11 9.38 -7.06
C GLY A 61 -7.20 9.89 -5.94
N PRO A 62 -6.43 9.01 -5.28
CA PRO A 62 -5.56 9.39 -4.17
C PRO A 62 -4.57 10.52 -4.49
N ALA A 63 -3.96 10.51 -5.69
CA ALA A 63 -3.03 11.56 -6.11
C ALA A 63 -3.74 12.92 -6.28
N GLY A 64 -4.85 12.95 -7.03
CA GLY A 64 -5.60 14.17 -7.30
C GLY A 64 -6.23 14.78 -6.03
N LEU A 65 -6.83 13.96 -5.17
CA LEU A 65 -7.39 14.42 -3.90
C LEU A 65 -6.31 14.94 -2.94
N THR A 66 -5.13 14.32 -2.92
CA THR A 66 -4.01 14.80 -2.10
C THR A 66 -3.51 16.15 -2.61
N ALA A 67 -3.31 16.28 -3.93
CA ALA A 67 -2.89 17.55 -4.51
C ALA A 67 -3.92 18.65 -4.25
N ALA A 68 -5.22 18.32 -4.40
CA ALA A 68 -6.32 19.23 -4.10
C ALA A 68 -6.30 19.71 -2.64
N GLN A 69 -6.11 18.77 -1.71
CA GLN A 69 -6.04 19.07 -0.28
C GLN A 69 -4.89 20.05 0.04
N VAL A 70 -3.70 19.81 -0.50
CA VAL A 70 -2.51 20.65 -0.24
C VAL A 70 -2.70 22.03 -0.85
N LEU A 71 -3.13 22.13 -2.11
CA LEU A 71 -3.33 23.40 -2.79
C LEU A 71 -4.46 24.22 -2.15
N ALA A 72 -5.55 23.59 -1.73
CA ALA A 72 -6.62 24.26 -1.00
C ALA A 72 -6.13 24.84 0.34
N LYS A 73 -5.32 24.09 1.10
CA LYS A 73 -4.69 24.57 2.34
C LYS A 73 -3.74 25.74 2.11
N GLN A 74 -3.14 25.85 0.92
CA GLN A 74 -2.30 26.99 0.53
C GLN A 74 -3.10 28.20 0.02
N GLY A 75 -4.44 28.11 -0.05
CA GLY A 75 -5.32 29.22 -0.42
C GLY A 75 -5.67 29.33 -1.91
N TYR A 76 -5.39 28.30 -2.72
CA TYR A 76 -5.77 28.26 -4.14
C TYR A 76 -7.24 27.89 -4.36
N TYR A 77 -7.81 28.35 -5.49
CA TYR A 77 -9.07 27.85 -6.01
C TYR A 77 -8.83 26.53 -6.74
N VAL A 78 -9.46 25.45 -6.27
CA VAL A 78 -9.22 24.10 -6.79
C VAL A 78 -10.55 23.46 -7.18
N THR A 79 -10.64 23.03 -8.43
CA THR A 79 -11.75 22.22 -8.95
C THR A 79 -11.21 20.85 -9.37
N VAL A 80 -11.81 19.78 -8.84
CA VAL A 80 -11.50 18.39 -9.20
C VAL A 80 -12.62 17.86 -10.08
N TYR A 81 -12.27 17.27 -11.22
CA TYR A 81 -13.20 16.64 -12.16
C TYR A 81 -13.03 15.13 -12.10
N ASP A 82 -14.13 14.38 -11.93
CA ASP A 82 -14.11 12.92 -11.94
C ASP A 82 -15.33 12.36 -12.68
N LYS A 83 -15.11 11.29 -13.45
CA LYS A 83 -16.18 10.61 -14.20
C LYS A 83 -17.08 9.74 -13.33
N ASN A 84 -16.62 9.36 -12.14
CA ASN A 84 -17.39 8.57 -11.19
C ASN A 84 -18.39 9.46 -10.45
N PRO A 85 -19.46 8.88 -9.88
CA PRO A 85 -20.44 9.63 -9.10
C PRO A 85 -19.90 10.19 -7.78
N GLN A 86 -18.77 9.68 -7.30
CA GLN A 86 -18.11 10.08 -6.05
C GLN A 86 -16.59 10.09 -6.23
N GLY A 87 -15.89 10.85 -5.38
CA GLY A 87 -14.43 10.83 -5.32
C GLY A 87 -13.89 9.52 -4.74
N GLY A 88 -12.61 9.23 -5.01
CA GLY A 88 -11.87 8.07 -4.49
C GLY A 88 -11.12 7.28 -5.56
N GLY A 89 -11.44 7.46 -6.85
CA GLY A 89 -10.79 6.75 -7.97
C GLY A 89 -10.82 5.23 -7.77
N THR A 90 -9.69 4.55 -7.93
CA THR A 90 -9.57 3.10 -7.75
C THR A 90 -9.94 2.60 -6.35
N LEU A 91 -9.84 3.44 -5.30
CA LEU A 91 -10.32 3.08 -3.96
C LEU A 91 -11.85 2.90 -3.94
N LEU A 92 -12.56 3.70 -4.75
CA LEU A 92 -14.00 3.64 -4.90
C LEU A 92 -14.39 2.46 -5.80
N THR A 93 -13.75 2.34 -6.95
CA THR A 93 -14.19 1.43 -8.02
C THR A 93 -13.60 0.02 -7.93
N GLY A 94 -12.36 -0.11 -7.46
CA GLY A 94 -11.64 -1.38 -7.45
C GLY A 94 -11.71 -2.11 -6.11
N ILE A 95 -11.34 -1.43 -5.01
CA ILE A 95 -11.19 -2.12 -3.72
C ILE A 95 -12.55 -2.57 -3.18
N PRO A 96 -12.78 -3.87 -2.89
CA PRO A 96 -14.05 -4.36 -2.37
C PRO A 96 -14.46 -3.73 -1.03
N LYS A 97 -15.76 -3.62 -0.79
CA LYS A 97 -16.35 -3.07 0.46
C LYS A 97 -15.88 -3.80 1.72
N TYR A 98 -15.66 -5.11 1.62
CA TYR A 98 -15.18 -5.92 2.73
C TYR A 98 -13.74 -5.59 3.17
N ARG A 99 -12.96 -4.88 2.32
CA ARG A 99 -11.62 -4.35 2.64
C ARG A 99 -11.64 -2.86 2.93
N LEU A 100 -12.48 -2.11 2.22
CA LEU A 100 -12.63 -0.67 2.38
C LEU A 100 -14.11 -0.29 2.28
N PRO A 101 -14.78 -0.09 3.43
CA PRO A 101 -16.13 0.44 3.46
C PRO A 101 -16.21 1.79 2.72
N LYS A 102 -17.29 2.00 1.96
CA LYS A 102 -17.41 3.16 1.06
C LYS A 102 -17.75 4.44 1.78
N ASP A 103 -18.43 4.34 2.92
CA ASP A 103 -18.66 5.41 3.88
C ASP A 103 -17.36 5.89 4.52
N VAL A 104 -16.43 4.99 4.84
CA VAL A 104 -15.08 5.35 5.34
C VAL A 104 -14.30 6.12 4.26
N LEU A 105 -14.34 5.65 3.01
CA LEU A 105 -13.74 6.38 1.89
C LEU A 105 -14.39 7.74 1.69
N LYS A 106 -15.73 7.80 1.74
CA LYS A 106 -16.49 9.04 1.62
C LYS A 106 -16.09 10.05 2.70
N TRP A 107 -15.89 9.61 3.95
CA TRP A 107 -15.43 10.49 5.03
C TRP A 107 -14.06 11.13 4.71
N ASP A 108 -13.11 10.37 4.16
CA ASP A 108 -11.81 10.93 3.74
C ASP A 108 -11.98 11.95 2.58
N VAL A 109 -12.88 11.69 1.62
CA VAL A 109 -13.17 12.60 0.48
C VAL A 109 -13.89 13.86 0.95
N ASP A 110 -14.89 13.73 1.83
CA ASP A 110 -15.64 14.84 2.40
C ASP A 110 -14.71 15.76 3.21
N ALA A 111 -13.74 15.20 3.94
CA ALA A 111 -12.74 15.98 4.65
C ALA A 111 -11.86 16.84 3.71
N VAL A 112 -11.60 16.37 2.49
CA VAL A 112 -10.90 17.17 1.46
C VAL A 112 -11.82 18.25 0.90
N CYS A 113 -13.07 17.91 0.58
CA CYS A 113 -14.05 18.86 0.06
C CYS A 113 -14.35 19.99 1.08
N ALA A 114 -14.39 19.67 2.37
CA ALA A 114 -14.63 20.61 3.45
C ALA A 114 -13.59 21.74 3.55
N LEU A 115 -12.40 21.56 2.96
CA LEU A 115 -11.38 22.61 2.84
C LEU A 115 -11.71 23.67 1.76
N GLY A 116 -12.86 23.55 1.09
CA GLY A 116 -13.28 24.42 -0.01
C GLY A 116 -12.75 23.97 -1.37
N VAL A 117 -12.57 22.65 -1.56
CA VAL A 117 -12.29 22.05 -2.87
C VAL A 117 -13.63 21.79 -3.56
N GLU A 118 -13.78 22.25 -4.80
CA GLU A 118 -14.97 21.96 -5.61
C GLU A 118 -14.79 20.60 -6.31
N LEU A 119 -15.62 19.62 -5.99
CA LEU A 119 -15.60 18.30 -6.64
C LEU A 119 -16.77 18.18 -7.63
N LYS A 120 -16.45 18.09 -8.92
CA LYS A 120 -17.40 17.87 -10.01
C LYS A 120 -17.37 16.40 -10.45
N THR A 121 -18.38 15.66 -10.04
CA THR A 121 -18.55 14.23 -10.35
C THR A 121 -19.39 14.01 -11.59
N ASN A 122 -19.37 12.79 -12.14
CA ASN A 122 -20.05 12.42 -13.39
C ASN A 122 -19.64 13.29 -14.60
N ILE A 123 -18.40 13.76 -14.63
CA ILE A 123 -17.83 14.50 -15.77
C ILE A 123 -16.59 13.78 -16.26
N GLU A 124 -16.64 13.25 -17.48
CA GLU A 124 -15.52 12.61 -18.15
C GLU A 124 -14.79 13.61 -19.07
N VAL A 125 -13.61 14.05 -18.63
CA VAL A 125 -12.74 14.91 -19.44
C VAL A 125 -12.29 14.17 -20.69
N GLY A 126 -12.39 14.83 -21.85
CA GLY A 126 -12.23 14.24 -23.19
C GLY A 126 -13.56 13.97 -23.89
N LYS A 127 -14.62 13.70 -23.11
CA LYS A 127 -15.97 13.41 -23.61
C LYS A 127 -16.96 14.54 -23.31
N ASP A 128 -17.19 14.83 -22.04
CA ASP A 128 -18.17 15.83 -21.59
C ASP A 128 -17.59 17.26 -21.60
N ILE A 129 -16.29 17.39 -21.34
CA ILE A 129 -15.52 18.65 -21.42
C ILE A 129 -14.17 18.35 -22.06
N LYS A 130 -13.69 19.16 -23.01
CA LYS A 130 -12.37 18.95 -23.61
C LYS A 130 -11.25 19.42 -22.68
N LEU A 131 -10.11 18.73 -22.69
CA LEU A 131 -8.95 19.10 -21.86
C LEU A 131 -8.45 20.52 -22.17
N ASN A 132 -8.48 20.94 -23.44
CA ASN A 132 -8.10 22.30 -23.85
C ASN A 132 -8.93 23.39 -23.19
N GLU A 133 -10.23 23.16 -23.00
CA GLU A 133 -11.09 24.12 -22.31
C GLU A 133 -10.65 24.32 -20.85
N LEU A 134 -10.15 23.27 -20.20
CA LEU A 134 -9.58 23.36 -18.85
C LEU A 134 -8.23 24.09 -18.87
N ILE A 135 -7.36 23.82 -19.85
CA ILE A 135 -6.06 24.49 -20.00
C ILE A 135 -6.22 26.00 -20.22
N ASP A 136 -7.24 26.39 -20.98
CA ASP A 136 -7.56 27.80 -21.27
C ASP A 136 -8.21 28.49 -20.06
N SER A 137 -9.06 27.78 -19.32
CA SER A 137 -9.84 28.33 -18.22
C SER A 137 -9.12 28.39 -16.87
N TYR A 138 -8.04 27.62 -16.70
CA TYR A 138 -7.30 27.52 -15.43
C TYR A 138 -5.84 27.98 -15.59
N ASP A 139 -5.23 28.38 -14.46
CA ASP A 139 -3.82 28.79 -14.44
C ASP A 139 -2.89 27.57 -14.55
N ALA A 140 -3.31 26.43 -13.99
CA ALA A 140 -2.61 25.16 -14.12
C ALA A 140 -3.59 23.96 -14.09
N VAL A 141 -3.18 22.85 -14.70
CA VAL A 141 -3.96 21.59 -14.76
C VAL A 141 -3.11 20.42 -14.27
N LEU A 142 -3.69 19.54 -13.45
CA LEU A 142 -3.09 18.28 -13.02
C LEU A 142 -3.84 17.10 -13.62
N LEU A 143 -3.12 16.19 -14.27
CA LEU A 143 -3.64 14.92 -14.77
C LEU A 143 -3.36 13.79 -13.76
N ALA A 144 -4.40 13.28 -13.12
CA ALA A 144 -4.33 12.24 -12.10
C ALA A 144 -5.32 11.09 -12.38
N THR A 145 -5.42 10.68 -13.65
CA THR A 145 -6.45 9.76 -14.16
C THR A 145 -6.23 8.27 -13.84
N GLY A 146 -5.07 7.92 -13.29
CA GLY A 146 -4.73 6.53 -12.96
C GLY A 146 -4.67 5.60 -14.19
N LEU A 147 -5.02 4.33 -13.99
CA LEU A 147 -5.01 3.28 -15.01
C LEU A 147 -6.44 2.71 -15.22
N PRO A 148 -7.34 3.44 -15.90
CA PRO A 148 -8.75 3.09 -15.94
C PRO A 148 -9.08 1.88 -16.84
N ALA A 149 -8.14 1.44 -17.68
CA ALA A 149 -8.35 0.34 -18.62
C ALA A 149 -7.54 -0.89 -18.19
N ALA A 150 -7.94 -2.08 -18.65
CA ALA A 150 -7.16 -3.30 -18.42
C ALA A 150 -6.71 -3.96 -19.72
N TRP A 151 -5.75 -4.89 -19.56
CA TRP A 151 -5.19 -5.65 -20.68
C TRP A 151 -6.09 -6.85 -21.02
N SER A 152 -6.21 -7.10 -22.32
CA SER A 152 -6.81 -8.33 -22.87
C SER A 152 -5.78 -9.46 -22.90
N LEU A 153 -6.25 -10.69 -22.73
CA LEU A 153 -5.48 -11.92 -22.93
C LEU A 153 -5.08 -12.10 -24.39
N ASN A 154 -5.91 -11.61 -25.33
CA ASN A 154 -5.80 -11.80 -26.78
C ASN A 154 -5.80 -13.28 -27.16
N ILE A 155 -6.78 -14.01 -26.65
CA ILE A 155 -7.02 -15.43 -26.95
C ILE A 155 -8.40 -15.62 -27.59
N GLU A 156 -8.57 -16.72 -28.30
CA GLU A 156 -9.88 -17.09 -28.87
C GLU A 156 -10.94 -17.23 -27.77
N GLY A 157 -12.13 -16.68 -28.03
CA GLY A 157 -13.28 -16.73 -27.12
C GLY A 157 -13.34 -15.64 -26.05
N GLU A 158 -12.42 -14.67 -26.05
CA GLU A 158 -12.35 -13.59 -25.04
C GLU A 158 -13.57 -12.63 -25.05
N ASP A 159 -14.30 -12.53 -26.16
CA ASP A 159 -15.50 -11.69 -26.27
C ASP A 159 -16.81 -12.41 -25.89
N ALA A 160 -16.73 -13.65 -25.37
CA ALA A 160 -17.92 -14.45 -25.04
C ALA A 160 -18.67 -13.94 -23.80
N GLU A 161 -19.98 -14.23 -23.73
CA GLU A 161 -20.76 -13.98 -22.51
C GLU A 161 -20.21 -14.83 -21.36
N GLY A 162 -19.97 -14.20 -20.20
CA GLY A 162 -19.31 -14.83 -19.05
C GLY A 162 -17.83 -14.49 -18.94
N VAL A 163 -17.24 -13.78 -19.90
CA VAL A 163 -15.93 -13.16 -19.75
C VAL A 163 -16.08 -11.78 -19.12
N TRP A 164 -15.33 -11.53 -18.05
CA TRP A 164 -15.31 -10.26 -17.34
C TRP A 164 -13.90 -9.71 -17.25
N ASN A 165 -13.77 -8.40 -17.37
CA ASN A 165 -12.62 -7.71 -16.82
C ASN A 165 -12.79 -7.56 -15.30
N CYS A 166 -11.75 -7.87 -14.53
CA CYS A 166 -11.83 -7.78 -13.07
C CYS A 166 -12.13 -6.35 -12.58
N LEU A 167 -11.65 -5.31 -13.29
CA LEU A 167 -11.93 -3.93 -12.91
C LEU A 167 -13.42 -3.59 -13.04
N ASP A 168 -14.06 -4.06 -14.11
CA ASP A 168 -15.47 -3.81 -14.36
C ASP A 168 -16.35 -4.60 -13.39
N LEU A 169 -16.03 -5.87 -13.15
CA LEU A 169 -16.73 -6.68 -12.15
C LEU A 169 -16.69 -6.00 -10.77
N LEU A 170 -15.50 -5.61 -10.32
CA LEU A 170 -15.33 -4.95 -9.02
C LEU A 170 -16.06 -3.60 -8.96
N ARG A 171 -16.08 -2.86 -10.08
CA ARG A 171 -16.82 -1.60 -10.20
C ARG A 171 -18.32 -1.81 -10.03
N GLU A 172 -18.90 -2.79 -10.72
CA GLU A 172 -20.32 -3.11 -10.63
C GLU A 172 -20.70 -3.45 -9.18
N VAL A 173 -19.95 -4.34 -8.53
CA VAL A 173 -20.17 -4.72 -7.12
C VAL A 173 -20.04 -3.52 -6.18
N ASN A 174 -19.02 -2.69 -6.37
CA ASN A 174 -18.78 -1.54 -5.50
C ASN A 174 -19.88 -0.46 -5.61
N PHE A 175 -20.61 -0.42 -6.73
CA PHE A 175 -21.77 0.44 -6.94
C PHE A 175 -23.11 -0.24 -6.65
N ASP A 176 -23.10 -1.30 -5.83
CA ASP A 176 -24.31 -2.02 -5.41
C ASP A 176 -25.13 -2.58 -6.58
N ARG A 177 -24.46 -2.85 -7.70
CA ARG A 177 -25.03 -3.61 -8.81
C ARG A 177 -24.74 -5.08 -8.59
N ASP A 178 -25.53 -5.92 -9.25
CA ASP A 178 -25.49 -7.37 -9.08
C ASP A 178 -25.01 -8.04 -10.38
N PRO A 179 -23.70 -7.98 -10.68
CA PRO A 179 -23.16 -8.58 -11.89
C PRO A 179 -23.34 -10.09 -11.83
N LYS A 180 -23.91 -10.66 -12.89
CA LYS A 180 -24.18 -12.09 -12.97
C LYS A 180 -22.91 -12.83 -13.37
N ILE A 181 -22.40 -13.61 -12.43
CA ILE A 181 -21.34 -14.59 -12.65
C ILE A 181 -21.90 -16.01 -12.50
N GLY A 182 -21.23 -16.96 -13.13
CA GLY A 182 -21.57 -18.37 -13.03
C GLY A 182 -21.10 -19.03 -11.72
N LYS A 183 -21.25 -20.35 -11.66
CA LYS A 183 -20.95 -21.15 -10.45
C LYS A 183 -19.49 -21.59 -10.38
N ARG A 184 -18.81 -21.70 -11.53
CA ARG A 184 -17.45 -22.19 -11.66
C ARG A 184 -16.63 -21.12 -12.36
N VAL A 185 -15.83 -20.41 -11.58
CA VAL A 185 -15.15 -19.18 -12.01
C VAL A 185 -13.65 -19.43 -12.12
N ALA A 186 -13.02 -18.96 -13.21
CA ALA A 186 -11.57 -18.84 -13.30
C ALA A 186 -11.16 -17.36 -13.28
N VAL A 187 -10.30 -16.97 -12.33
CA VAL A 187 -9.69 -15.64 -12.28
C VAL A 187 -8.24 -15.73 -12.74
N VAL A 188 -7.91 -15.07 -13.85
CA VAL A 188 -6.59 -15.11 -14.47
C VAL A 188 -5.72 -13.98 -13.95
N GLY A 189 -4.78 -14.28 -13.06
CA GLY A 189 -3.86 -13.32 -12.47
C GLY A 189 -3.34 -13.75 -11.11
N GLY A 190 -2.31 -13.06 -10.60
CA GLY A 190 -1.69 -13.37 -9.30
C GLY A 190 -1.47 -12.16 -8.39
N GLY A 191 -2.00 -10.99 -8.75
CA GLY A 191 -1.88 -9.76 -7.96
C GLY A 191 -3.08 -9.51 -7.06
N ASN A 192 -3.05 -8.41 -6.30
CA ASN A 192 -4.14 -8.05 -5.37
C ASN A 192 -5.50 -7.90 -6.09
N VAL A 193 -5.51 -7.40 -7.32
CA VAL A 193 -6.75 -7.33 -8.14
C VAL A 193 -7.32 -8.72 -8.40
N ALA A 194 -6.48 -9.73 -8.64
CA ALA A 194 -6.92 -11.10 -8.85
C ALA A 194 -7.45 -11.73 -7.54
N MET A 195 -6.83 -11.43 -6.40
CA MET A 195 -7.34 -11.84 -5.09
C MET A 195 -8.72 -11.23 -4.81
N ASP A 196 -8.86 -9.91 -5.03
CA ASP A 196 -10.13 -9.20 -4.84
C ASP A 196 -11.21 -9.77 -5.77
N GLY A 197 -10.89 -10.00 -7.05
CA GLY A 197 -11.80 -10.64 -8.00
C GLY A 197 -12.26 -12.02 -7.53
N ALA A 198 -11.32 -12.89 -7.15
CA ALA A 198 -11.63 -14.27 -6.72
C ALA A 198 -12.47 -14.30 -5.44
N ARG A 199 -12.12 -13.51 -4.44
CA ARG A 199 -12.83 -13.42 -3.16
C ARG A 199 -14.21 -12.77 -3.31
N THR A 200 -14.33 -11.79 -4.21
CA THR A 200 -15.63 -11.22 -4.59
C THR A 200 -16.50 -12.25 -5.33
N SER A 201 -15.94 -13.10 -6.19
CA SER A 201 -16.71 -14.14 -6.88
C SER A 201 -17.39 -15.12 -5.91
N ILE A 202 -16.70 -15.51 -4.83
CA ILE A 202 -17.31 -16.35 -3.78
C ILE A 202 -18.54 -15.66 -3.17
N ARG A 203 -18.41 -14.38 -2.84
CA ARG A 203 -19.49 -13.56 -2.23
C ARG A 203 -20.65 -13.30 -3.19
N LEU A 204 -20.42 -13.40 -4.49
CA LEU A 204 -21.45 -13.36 -5.53
C LEU A 204 -22.12 -14.73 -5.76
N GLY A 205 -21.75 -15.77 -5.01
CA GLY A 205 -22.40 -17.08 -5.04
C GLY A 205 -21.74 -18.12 -5.95
N ALA A 206 -20.49 -17.89 -6.36
CA ALA A 206 -19.67 -18.91 -7.01
C ALA A 206 -19.37 -20.07 -6.04
N GLU A 207 -19.52 -21.30 -6.52
CA GLU A 207 -19.31 -22.52 -5.73
C GLU A 207 -17.87 -23.03 -5.85
N LYS A 208 -17.23 -22.75 -6.99
CA LYS A 208 -15.83 -23.11 -7.24
C LYS A 208 -15.12 -21.95 -7.91
N VAL A 209 -14.04 -21.47 -7.30
CA VAL A 209 -13.23 -20.38 -7.83
C VAL A 209 -11.79 -20.84 -7.98
N TYR A 210 -11.28 -20.82 -9.22
CA TYR A 210 -9.89 -21.08 -9.53
C TYR A 210 -9.16 -19.76 -9.72
N LEU A 211 -7.97 -19.64 -9.11
CA LEU A 211 -7.02 -18.58 -9.43
C LEU A 211 -5.95 -19.16 -10.36
N VAL A 212 -5.99 -18.78 -11.63
CA VAL A 212 -5.09 -19.25 -12.67
C VAL A 212 -3.89 -18.30 -12.77
N TYR A 213 -2.70 -18.78 -12.42
CA TYR A 213 -1.49 -17.98 -12.44
C TYR A 213 -0.33 -18.68 -13.15
N ARG A 214 0.26 -18.00 -14.13
CA ARG A 214 1.33 -18.54 -14.97
C ARG A 214 2.66 -18.79 -14.27
N ARG A 215 2.84 -18.38 -13.01
CA ARG A 215 4.08 -18.59 -12.23
C ARG A 215 3.79 -19.35 -10.93
N GLY A 216 4.84 -19.61 -10.15
CA GLY A 216 4.73 -20.24 -8.84
C GLY A 216 4.27 -19.27 -7.75
N ARG A 217 4.04 -19.83 -6.55
CA ARG A 217 3.57 -19.10 -5.37
C ARG A 217 4.54 -18.00 -4.93
N THR A 218 5.84 -18.27 -5.00
CA THR A 218 6.91 -17.32 -4.63
C THR A 218 6.97 -16.10 -5.54
N GLU A 219 6.48 -16.19 -6.78
CA GLU A 219 6.46 -15.08 -7.73
C GLU A 219 5.13 -14.30 -7.72
N MET A 220 4.18 -14.65 -6.85
CA MET A 220 2.90 -13.94 -6.75
C MET A 220 3.11 -12.51 -6.25
N PRO A 221 2.64 -11.48 -6.98
CA PRO A 221 2.73 -10.10 -6.53
C PRO A 221 1.68 -9.69 -5.49
N ALA A 222 0.68 -10.54 -5.23
CA ALA A 222 -0.30 -10.31 -4.16
C ALA A 222 0.36 -10.35 -2.77
N ARG A 223 -0.24 -9.64 -1.82
CA ARG A 223 0.22 -9.66 -0.42
C ARG A 223 0.03 -11.05 0.19
N TYR A 224 0.95 -11.46 1.06
CA TYR A 224 0.89 -12.77 1.72
C TYR A 224 -0.44 -12.99 2.46
N GLU A 225 -0.93 -11.97 3.15
CA GLU A 225 -2.20 -12.06 3.89
C GLU A 225 -3.39 -12.25 2.96
N GLU A 226 -3.41 -11.56 1.81
CA GLU A 226 -4.49 -11.71 0.82
C GLU A 226 -4.49 -13.10 0.18
N ILE A 227 -3.30 -13.67 -0.05
CA ILE A 227 -3.16 -15.05 -0.55
C ILE A 227 -3.69 -16.03 0.50
N HIS A 228 -3.29 -15.87 1.76
CA HIS A 228 -3.70 -16.76 2.84
C HIS A 228 -5.21 -16.70 3.09
N GLU A 229 -5.79 -15.50 3.16
CA GLU A 229 -7.24 -15.32 3.30
C GLU A 229 -8.01 -15.90 2.10
N ALA A 230 -7.48 -15.77 0.89
CA ALA A 230 -8.08 -16.38 -0.29
C ALA A 230 -8.10 -17.92 -0.22
N GLU A 231 -7.03 -18.53 0.30
CA GLU A 231 -6.98 -19.98 0.54
C GLU A 231 -7.97 -20.43 1.61
N GLU A 232 -8.06 -19.71 2.72
CA GLU A 232 -9.04 -19.98 3.78
C GLU A 232 -10.48 -19.89 3.27
N GLU A 233 -10.75 -18.97 2.34
CA GLU A 233 -12.05 -18.81 1.67
C GLU A 233 -12.33 -19.91 0.63
N GLY A 234 -11.37 -20.81 0.37
CA GLY A 234 -11.55 -21.97 -0.51
C GLY A 234 -11.19 -21.75 -1.98
N ILE A 235 -10.46 -20.67 -2.30
CA ILE A 235 -9.96 -20.41 -3.66
C ILE A 235 -8.92 -21.47 -4.03
N ILE A 236 -9.08 -22.06 -5.21
CA ILE A 236 -8.20 -23.12 -5.73
C ILE A 236 -7.10 -22.47 -6.56
N PHE A 237 -5.85 -22.57 -6.13
CA PHE A 237 -4.71 -21.97 -6.82
C PHE A 237 -4.18 -22.90 -7.92
N GLU A 238 -4.56 -22.64 -9.16
CA GLU A 238 -3.98 -23.25 -10.36
C GLU A 238 -2.71 -22.48 -10.76
N LEU A 239 -1.64 -22.74 -10.01
CA LEU A 239 -0.32 -22.18 -10.26
C LEU A 239 0.34 -22.83 -11.48
N LEU A 240 1.39 -22.19 -11.99
CA LEU A 240 2.11 -22.67 -13.18
C LEU A 240 1.17 -23.00 -14.34
N THR A 241 0.18 -22.16 -14.56
CA THR A 241 -0.90 -22.40 -15.51
C THR A 241 -1.20 -21.14 -16.30
N ASN A 242 -1.26 -21.24 -17.62
CA ASN A 242 -1.57 -20.12 -18.50
C ASN A 242 -2.75 -20.48 -19.43
N PRO A 243 -3.77 -19.63 -19.56
CA PRO A 243 -4.87 -19.88 -20.49
C PRO A 243 -4.40 -19.74 -21.95
N THR A 244 -4.89 -20.62 -22.82
CA THR A 244 -4.61 -20.63 -24.27
C THR A 244 -5.84 -20.29 -25.09
N ARG A 245 -7.03 -20.70 -24.64
CA ARG A 245 -8.30 -20.48 -25.33
C ARG A 245 -9.48 -20.56 -24.36
N ILE A 246 -10.49 -19.72 -24.56
CA ILE A 246 -11.78 -19.82 -23.89
C ILE A 246 -12.70 -20.67 -24.76
N ILE A 247 -13.23 -21.76 -24.21
CA ILE A 247 -14.14 -22.65 -24.91
C ILE A 247 -15.53 -22.03 -24.82
N VAL A 248 -16.16 -21.83 -25.97
CA VAL A 248 -17.44 -21.12 -26.09
C VAL A 248 -18.50 -22.04 -26.68
N GLU A 249 -19.62 -22.18 -25.98
CA GLU A 249 -20.80 -22.89 -26.48
C GLU A 249 -22.01 -21.94 -26.46
N ASN A 250 -22.74 -21.84 -27.57
CA ASN A 250 -23.88 -20.93 -27.73
C ASN A 250 -23.57 -19.47 -27.36
N GLY A 251 -22.33 -19.02 -27.62
CA GLY A 251 -21.87 -17.66 -27.29
C GLY A 251 -21.48 -17.43 -25.83
N LYS A 252 -21.52 -18.46 -24.98
CA LYS A 252 -21.19 -18.39 -23.55
C LYS A 252 -19.96 -19.21 -23.20
N VAL A 253 -19.25 -18.80 -22.15
CA VAL A 253 -18.13 -19.58 -21.59
C VAL A 253 -18.62 -20.97 -21.15
N ALA A 254 -17.95 -22.01 -21.66
CA ALA A 254 -18.17 -23.41 -21.30
C ALA A 254 -16.92 -24.10 -20.73
N GLY A 255 -15.75 -23.46 -20.85
CA GLY A 255 -14.51 -23.93 -20.25
C GLY A 255 -13.33 -23.02 -20.55
N LEU A 256 -12.21 -23.29 -19.89
CA LEU A 256 -10.95 -22.57 -20.11
C LEU A 256 -9.83 -23.57 -20.40
N GLU A 257 -9.38 -23.59 -21.65
CA GLU A 257 -8.20 -24.37 -22.05
C GLU A 257 -6.94 -23.68 -21.52
N CYS A 258 -6.09 -24.46 -20.88
CA CYS A 258 -4.87 -24.02 -20.23
C CYS A 258 -3.71 -24.94 -20.60
N ILE A 259 -2.49 -24.40 -20.46
CA ILE A 259 -1.24 -25.14 -20.57
C ILE A 259 -0.45 -25.01 -19.27
N ARG A 260 0.30 -26.07 -18.88
CA ARG A 260 1.20 -26.00 -17.74
C ARG A 260 2.46 -25.22 -18.10
N MET A 261 3.02 -24.54 -17.10
CA MET A 261 4.20 -23.69 -17.23
C MET A 261 5.34 -24.24 -16.37
N GLY A 262 6.55 -24.29 -16.93
CA GLY A 262 7.78 -24.34 -16.17
C GLY A 262 8.25 -22.93 -15.77
N LEU A 263 9.22 -22.86 -14.86
CA LEU A 263 9.90 -21.61 -14.52
C LEU A 263 11.30 -21.60 -15.14
N GLY A 264 11.55 -20.66 -16.04
CA GLY A 264 12.86 -20.35 -16.59
C GLY A 264 13.65 -19.36 -15.74
N GLU A 265 14.59 -18.68 -16.38
CA GLU A 265 15.41 -17.63 -15.75
C GLU A 265 14.58 -16.41 -15.31
N PRO A 266 15.02 -15.68 -14.26
CA PRO A 266 14.42 -14.41 -13.86
C PRO A 266 14.30 -13.38 -14.99
N ASP A 267 13.20 -12.63 -15.00
CA ASP A 267 12.99 -11.45 -15.82
C ASP A 267 13.60 -10.19 -15.17
N ALA A 268 13.48 -9.03 -15.83
CA ALA A 268 14.01 -7.75 -15.32
C ALA A 268 13.41 -7.31 -13.98
N SER A 269 12.26 -7.87 -13.57
CA SER A 269 11.67 -7.65 -12.25
C SER A 269 12.18 -8.62 -11.18
N GLY A 270 13.08 -9.54 -11.55
CA GLY A 270 13.61 -10.60 -10.69
C GLY A 270 12.70 -11.84 -10.58
N ARG A 271 11.54 -11.84 -11.25
CA ARG A 271 10.60 -12.97 -11.22
C ARG A 271 10.93 -13.96 -12.32
N ARG A 272 10.88 -15.26 -12.02
CA ARG A 272 11.14 -16.30 -13.03
C ARG A 272 10.16 -16.21 -14.20
N ARG A 273 10.69 -16.34 -15.42
CA ARG A 273 9.89 -16.32 -16.65
C ARG A 273 9.11 -17.62 -16.77
N PRO A 274 7.80 -17.56 -17.07
CA PRO A 274 7.02 -18.77 -17.31
C PRO A 274 7.33 -19.31 -18.72
N VAL A 275 7.53 -20.61 -18.84
CA VAL A 275 7.83 -21.31 -20.11
C VAL A 275 6.79 -22.40 -20.33
N PRO A 276 6.04 -22.42 -21.45
CA PRO A 276 5.05 -23.46 -21.70
C PRO A 276 5.67 -24.86 -21.71
N ILE A 277 4.96 -25.84 -21.15
CA ILE A 277 5.30 -27.27 -21.26
C ILE A 277 4.41 -27.85 -22.36
N GLU A 278 4.97 -28.09 -23.55
CA GLU A 278 4.22 -28.64 -24.68
C GLU A 278 3.60 -30.01 -24.34
N GLY A 279 2.37 -30.26 -24.79
CA GLY A 279 1.66 -31.52 -24.53
C GLY A 279 1.04 -31.62 -23.14
N SER A 280 1.03 -30.52 -22.37
CA SER A 280 0.44 -30.44 -21.03
C SER A 280 -0.91 -29.73 -20.99
N GLU A 281 -1.55 -29.57 -22.14
CA GLU A 281 -2.82 -28.88 -22.30
C GLU A 281 -3.93 -29.62 -21.56
N PHE A 282 -4.81 -28.86 -20.90
CA PHE A 282 -5.96 -29.38 -20.18
C PHE A 282 -7.07 -28.33 -20.13
N VAL A 283 -8.28 -28.76 -19.79
CA VAL A 283 -9.45 -27.87 -19.73
C VAL A 283 -9.92 -27.75 -18.29
N LEU A 284 -10.07 -26.51 -17.82
CA LEU A 284 -10.82 -26.19 -16.62
C LEU A 284 -12.30 -26.05 -16.96
N ASP A 285 -13.12 -26.82 -16.27
CA ASP A 285 -14.58 -26.75 -16.36
C ASP A 285 -15.10 -25.51 -15.59
N VAL A 286 -15.32 -24.42 -16.33
CA VAL A 286 -15.73 -23.10 -15.83
C VAL A 286 -16.78 -22.47 -16.74
N ASP A 287 -17.65 -21.67 -16.16
CA ASP A 287 -18.72 -20.93 -16.84
C ASP A 287 -18.55 -19.40 -16.72
N THR A 288 -17.45 -18.95 -16.09
CA THR A 288 -17.07 -17.53 -16.03
C THR A 288 -15.55 -17.41 -16.00
N VAL A 289 -15.01 -16.48 -16.79
CA VAL A 289 -13.57 -16.16 -16.83
C VAL A 289 -13.40 -14.68 -16.49
N ILE A 290 -12.60 -14.38 -15.47
CA ILE A 290 -12.31 -13.02 -15.02
C ILE A 290 -10.84 -12.71 -15.31
N THR A 291 -10.56 -11.67 -16.09
CA THR A 291 -9.19 -11.29 -16.43
C THR A 291 -8.64 -10.24 -15.45
N ALA A 292 -7.49 -10.54 -14.83
CA ALA A 292 -6.83 -9.69 -13.84
C ALA A 292 -5.30 -9.61 -14.09
N ILE A 293 -4.93 -9.45 -15.37
CA ILE A 293 -3.53 -9.54 -15.84
C ILE A 293 -2.78 -8.19 -15.87
N GLY A 294 -3.42 -7.12 -15.41
CA GLY A 294 -2.82 -5.79 -15.28
C GLY A 294 -3.70 -4.68 -15.83
N GLN A 295 -3.26 -3.44 -15.63
CA GLN A 295 -3.99 -2.22 -16.01
C GLN A 295 -3.14 -1.37 -16.96
N LYS A 296 -3.79 -0.50 -17.73
CA LYS A 296 -3.16 0.43 -18.67
C LYS A 296 -3.83 1.80 -18.62
N THR A 297 -3.11 2.80 -19.11
CA THR A 297 -3.64 4.14 -19.29
C THR A 297 -4.67 4.18 -20.42
N ASP A 298 -5.62 5.10 -20.30
CA ASP A 298 -6.40 5.61 -21.43
C ASP A 298 -6.08 7.10 -21.53
N LEU A 299 -5.41 7.50 -22.62
CA LEU A 299 -4.94 8.85 -22.85
C LEU A 299 -5.67 9.53 -24.02
N SER A 300 -6.80 8.97 -24.46
CA SER A 300 -7.61 9.54 -25.55
C SER A 300 -8.05 10.99 -25.28
N TYR A 301 -8.18 11.38 -24.01
CA TYR A 301 -8.54 12.73 -23.59
C TYR A 301 -7.45 13.81 -23.82
N LEU A 302 -6.22 13.41 -24.19
CA LEU A 302 -5.11 14.34 -24.47
C LEU A 302 -5.14 14.93 -25.88
N GLU A 303 -6.04 14.45 -26.74
CA GLU A 303 -6.12 14.90 -28.13
C GLU A 303 -6.25 16.44 -28.22
N GLY A 304 -5.29 17.06 -28.92
CA GLY A 304 -5.24 18.51 -29.12
C GLY A 304 -4.59 19.32 -27.97
N ALA A 305 -4.09 18.70 -26.90
CA ALA A 305 -3.58 19.40 -25.71
C ALA A 305 -2.08 19.77 -25.74
N ASN A 306 -1.39 19.54 -26.86
CA ASN A 306 0.05 19.75 -27.01
C ASN A 306 0.88 19.04 -25.92
N ILE A 307 0.51 17.79 -25.62
CA ILE A 307 1.22 16.93 -24.67
C ILE A 307 1.85 15.79 -25.47
N GLU A 308 3.17 15.68 -25.38
CA GLU A 308 3.97 14.67 -26.06
C GLU A 308 3.80 13.30 -25.41
N LEU A 309 3.72 12.28 -26.26
CA LEU A 309 3.74 10.87 -25.87
C LEU A 309 5.01 10.20 -26.37
N ASP A 310 5.56 9.28 -25.59
CA ASP A 310 6.70 8.48 -26.00
C ASP A 310 6.29 7.38 -27.01
N ALA A 311 7.27 6.63 -27.53
CA ALA A 311 7.04 5.54 -28.48
C ALA A 311 6.17 4.40 -27.93
N LYS A 312 5.91 4.35 -26.62
CA LYS A 312 5.04 3.37 -25.96
C LYS A 312 3.68 3.96 -25.60
N GLY A 313 3.38 5.19 -26.06
CA GLY A 313 2.12 5.87 -25.79
C GLY A 313 1.98 6.34 -24.34
N ARG A 314 3.08 6.64 -23.65
CA ARG A 314 3.08 7.19 -22.28
C ARG A 314 3.35 8.68 -22.31
N ILE A 315 2.78 9.42 -21.36
CA ILE A 315 3.02 10.87 -21.22
C ILE A 315 4.52 11.11 -21.01
N VAL A 316 5.09 12.05 -21.77
CA VAL A 316 6.44 12.58 -21.52
C VAL A 316 6.35 13.69 -20.47
N PHE A 317 7.13 13.57 -19.41
CA PHE A 317 7.17 14.52 -18.30
C PHE A 317 8.56 14.55 -17.64
N ASP A 318 8.84 15.59 -16.86
CA ASP A 318 10.05 15.69 -16.05
C ASP A 318 9.85 14.97 -14.70
N ASP A 319 10.71 14.01 -14.38
CA ASP A 319 10.54 13.12 -13.22
C ASP A 319 10.56 13.84 -11.85
N LEU A 320 11.14 15.04 -11.76
CA LEU A 320 11.22 15.81 -10.51
C LEU A 320 10.05 16.78 -10.37
N THR A 321 9.75 17.51 -11.43
CA THR A 321 8.74 18.59 -11.44
C THR A 321 7.37 18.10 -11.86
N LEU A 322 7.28 16.90 -12.44
CA LEU A 322 6.05 16.29 -12.94
C LEU A 322 5.36 17.10 -14.04
N GLN A 323 6.06 18.07 -14.61
CA GLN A 323 5.57 18.93 -15.67
C GLN A 323 5.65 18.17 -17.00
N THR A 324 4.58 18.26 -17.80
CA THR A 324 4.55 17.71 -19.16
C THR A 324 5.20 18.68 -20.15
N SER A 325 5.22 18.34 -21.44
CA SER A 325 5.63 19.29 -22.49
C SER A 325 4.72 20.50 -22.64
N ASN A 326 3.48 20.45 -22.13
CA ASN A 326 2.65 21.64 -21.98
C ASN A 326 2.99 22.31 -20.63
N PRO A 327 3.47 23.57 -20.60
CA PRO A 327 3.98 24.21 -19.39
C PRO A 327 2.89 24.42 -18.31
N LYS A 328 1.61 24.46 -18.67
CA LYS A 328 0.51 24.56 -17.70
C LYS A 328 0.04 23.22 -17.15
N VAL A 329 0.53 22.09 -17.70
CA VAL A 329 -0.02 20.76 -17.40
C VAL A 329 1.02 19.89 -16.70
N PHE A 330 0.59 19.35 -15.56
CA PHE A 330 1.34 18.44 -14.71
C PHE A 330 0.65 17.07 -14.67
N THR A 331 1.37 16.04 -14.24
CA THR A 331 0.84 14.67 -14.16
C THR A 331 1.20 14.00 -12.83
N ALA A 332 0.34 13.15 -12.29
CA ALA A 332 0.60 12.49 -11.01
C ALA A 332 -0.15 11.16 -10.84
N GLY A 333 0.35 10.33 -9.93
CA GLY A 333 -0.18 9.01 -9.65
C GLY A 333 0.09 7.97 -10.74
N GLU A 334 -0.76 6.94 -10.78
CA GLU A 334 -0.52 5.71 -11.56
C GLU A 334 -0.51 5.91 -13.07
N VAL A 335 -1.08 7.02 -13.57
CA VAL A 335 -1.04 7.38 -15.01
C VAL A 335 0.40 7.47 -15.53
N VAL A 336 1.36 7.79 -14.66
CA VAL A 336 2.79 7.87 -15.00
C VAL A 336 3.68 6.93 -14.20
N THR A 337 3.32 6.61 -12.95
CA THR A 337 4.13 5.68 -12.13
C THR A 337 3.85 4.21 -12.45
N GLY A 338 2.74 3.91 -13.13
CA GLY A 338 2.20 2.57 -13.26
C GLY A 338 1.50 2.09 -11.98
N ALA A 339 0.97 0.87 -12.03
CA ALA A 339 0.17 0.28 -10.96
C ALA A 339 0.99 0.14 -9.67
N GLY A 340 0.44 0.60 -8.56
CA GLY A 340 1.16 0.67 -7.29
C GLY A 340 0.25 0.72 -6.07
N ALA A 341 0.84 1.04 -4.92
CA ALA A 341 0.10 1.20 -3.68
C ALA A 341 -0.54 2.60 -3.60
N ALA A 342 -1.74 2.71 -3.02
CA ALA A 342 -2.42 3.99 -2.84
C ALA A 342 -1.56 5.05 -2.11
N ILE A 343 -0.68 4.62 -1.19
CA ILE A 343 0.24 5.52 -0.49
C ILE A 343 1.29 6.15 -1.42
N GLN A 344 1.71 5.46 -2.47
CA GLN A 344 2.63 6.00 -3.47
C GLN A 344 1.94 7.08 -4.31
N ALA A 345 0.67 6.86 -4.68
CA ALA A 345 -0.13 7.88 -5.36
C ALA A 345 -0.34 9.13 -4.49
N ILE A 346 -0.56 8.97 -3.17
CA ILE A 346 -0.62 10.09 -2.23
C ILE A 346 0.71 10.85 -2.18
N ALA A 347 1.84 10.15 -2.04
CA ALA A 347 3.16 10.78 -2.07
C ALA A 347 3.38 11.58 -3.36
N HIS A 348 3.00 11.00 -4.51
CA HIS A 348 3.11 11.69 -5.79
C HIS A 348 2.18 12.91 -5.90
N GLY A 349 1.00 12.87 -5.26
CA GLY A 349 0.11 14.03 -5.15
C GLY A 349 0.70 15.19 -4.34
N HIS A 350 1.51 14.90 -3.31
CA HIS A 350 2.26 15.94 -2.58
C HIS A 350 3.31 16.62 -3.47
N GLU A 351 4.09 15.84 -4.21
CA GLU A 351 5.10 16.36 -5.15
C GLU A 351 4.46 17.20 -6.28
N ALA A 352 3.31 16.77 -6.77
CA ALA A 352 2.54 17.51 -7.77
C ALA A 352 2.04 18.85 -7.23
N ALA A 353 1.54 18.88 -5.98
CA ALA A 353 1.11 20.12 -5.35
C ALA A 353 2.27 21.11 -5.13
N GLU A 354 3.46 20.64 -4.74
CA GLU A 354 4.65 21.50 -4.65
C GLU A 354 5.01 22.09 -6.02
N SER A 355 5.00 21.26 -7.06
CA SER A 355 5.33 21.69 -8.43
C SER A 355 4.34 22.72 -8.96
N LEU A 356 3.04 22.50 -8.73
CA LEU A 356 1.98 23.45 -9.07
C LEU A 356 2.10 24.76 -8.29
N ASP A 357 2.39 24.73 -6.98
CA ASP A 357 2.62 25.95 -6.20
C ASP A 357 3.79 26.77 -6.74
N ARG A 358 4.92 26.11 -7.01
CA ARG A 358 6.12 26.76 -7.54
C ARG A 358 5.87 27.40 -8.90
N PHE A 359 5.20 26.66 -9.80
CA PHE A 359 4.80 27.14 -11.12
C PHE A 359 3.91 28.38 -11.02
N LEU A 360 2.86 28.34 -10.19
CA LEU A 360 1.91 29.45 -10.04
C LEU A 360 2.53 30.69 -9.39
N ARG A 361 3.61 30.51 -8.63
CA ARG A 361 4.40 31.60 -8.03
C ARG A 361 5.51 32.13 -8.93
N GLY A 362 5.77 31.48 -10.07
CA GLY A 362 6.87 31.83 -10.97
C GLY A 362 8.25 31.63 -10.36
N VAL A 363 8.41 30.67 -9.43
CA VAL A 363 9.71 30.30 -8.85
C VAL A 363 10.25 29.05 -9.52
N ASP A 364 11.55 28.80 -9.38
CA ASP A 364 12.20 27.64 -9.98
C ASP A 364 11.58 26.32 -9.47
N LEU A 365 11.25 25.43 -10.42
CA LEU A 365 10.56 24.17 -10.13
C LEU A 365 11.47 23.11 -9.49
N LYS A 366 12.79 23.24 -9.61
CA LYS A 366 13.81 22.25 -9.24
C LYS A 366 14.66 22.68 -8.05
N GLU A 367 14.78 23.97 -7.78
CA GLU A 367 15.65 24.52 -6.74
C GLU A 367 15.37 23.89 -5.36
N GLY A 368 16.40 23.26 -4.78
CA GLY A 368 16.34 22.61 -3.47
C GLY A 368 15.56 21.29 -3.42
N ARG A 369 15.03 20.79 -4.54
CA ARG A 369 14.29 19.53 -4.59
C ARG A 369 15.22 18.37 -4.92
N THR A 370 15.04 17.27 -4.21
CA THR A 370 15.76 16.02 -4.44
C THR A 370 14.78 14.89 -4.69
N PHE A 371 15.12 13.98 -5.59
CA PHE A 371 14.33 12.78 -5.80
C PHE A 371 14.32 11.93 -4.52
N GLN A 372 13.15 11.74 -3.92
CA GLN A 372 13.00 10.84 -2.78
C GLN A 372 12.86 9.41 -3.28
N LEU A 373 13.93 8.62 -3.12
CA LEU A 373 13.86 7.18 -3.32
C LEU A 373 12.98 6.57 -2.23
N VAL A 374 11.86 5.97 -2.62
CA VAL A 374 11.10 5.10 -1.72
C VAL A 374 11.99 3.89 -1.39
N PRO A 375 12.31 3.63 -0.11
CA PRO A 375 13.13 2.49 0.26
C PRO A 375 12.49 1.20 -0.26
N ARG A 376 13.29 0.32 -0.89
CA ARG A 376 12.80 -1.03 -1.18
C ARG A 376 12.57 -1.75 0.14
N PRO A 377 11.44 -2.44 0.31
CA PRO A 377 11.19 -3.20 1.52
C PRO A 377 12.31 -4.24 1.70
N TYR A 378 13.00 -4.18 2.84
CA TYR A 378 13.91 -5.24 3.24
C TYR A 378 13.07 -6.40 3.74
N ASN A 379 13.25 -7.57 3.14
CA ASN A 379 12.71 -8.81 3.70
C ASN A 379 13.54 -9.13 4.93
N TYR A 380 13.08 -8.72 6.11
CA TYR A 380 13.57 -9.34 7.32
C TYR A 380 13.18 -10.82 7.26
N GLY A 381 14.13 -11.71 7.54
CA GLY A 381 13.92 -13.15 7.51
C GLY A 381 12.90 -13.61 8.55
N GLN A 382 12.86 -14.92 8.82
CA GLN A 382 11.97 -15.47 9.85
C GLN A 382 12.14 -14.74 11.20
N THR A 383 11.02 -14.37 11.80
CA THR A 383 10.99 -13.74 13.11
C THR A 383 11.25 -14.74 14.23
N TYR A 384 12.21 -14.46 15.11
CA TYR A 384 12.55 -15.32 16.25
C TYR A 384 11.81 -14.89 17.53
N LEU A 385 10.63 -15.50 17.76
CA LEU A 385 9.78 -15.23 18.92
C LEU A 385 10.17 -16.00 20.19
N GLU A 386 11.20 -16.85 20.14
CA GLU A 386 11.67 -17.62 21.30
C GLU A 386 12.24 -16.69 22.37
N GLY A 387 11.70 -16.74 23.59
CA GLY A 387 12.05 -15.83 24.68
C GLY A 387 11.37 -14.45 24.63
N VAL A 388 10.48 -14.21 23.66
CA VAL A 388 9.59 -13.02 23.66
C VAL A 388 8.31 -13.38 24.41
N GLU A 389 8.01 -12.64 25.50
CA GLU A 389 6.81 -12.88 26.30
C GLU A 389 5.53 -12.71 25.47
N LEU A 390 4.52 -13.55 25.70
CA LEU A 390 3.30 -13.61 24.88
C LEU A 390 2.58 -12.27 24.82
N GLU A 391 2.48 -11.59 25.96
CA GLU A 391 1.87 -10.27 26.11
C GLU A 391 2.63 -9.17 25.35
N ARG A 392 3.87 -9.41 24.94
CA ARG A 392 4.72 -8.49 24.16
C ARG A 392 4.81 -8.83 22.68
N ARG A 393 4.20 -9.93 22.24
CA ARG A 393 4.09 -10.26 20.82
C ARG A 393 3.17 -9.28 20.12
N ARG A 394 3.32 -9.22 18.79
CA ARG A 394 2.51 -8.33 17.96
C ARG A 394 1.04 -8.62 18.17
N VAL A 395 0.26 -7.56 18.30
CA VAL A 395 -1.20 -7.68 18.23
C VAL A 395 -1.58 -7.81 16.77
N HIS A 396 -2.16 -8.96 16.43
CA HIS A 396 -2.67 -9.22 15.09
C HIS A 396 -4.10 -8.70 14.94
N MET A 397 -4.43 -8.21 13.75
CA MET A 397 -5.75 -7.72 13.41
C MET A 397 -6.79 -8.84 13.59
N GLN A 398 -7.83 -8.57 14.36
CA GLN A 398 -8.96 -9.50 14.45
C GLN A 398 -9.70 -9.50 13.11
N ILE A 399 -10.05 -10.69 12.64
CA ILE A 399 -10.79 -10.86 11.38
C ILE A 399 -12.13 -11.53 11.65
N LEU A 400 -13.12 -11.25 10.81
CA LEU A 400 -14.39 -11.94 10.82
C LEU A 400 -14.19 -13.45 10.66
N PRO A 401 -14.94 -14.29 11.41
CA PRO A 401 -14.93 -15.74 11.21
C PRO A 401 -15.25 -16.10 9.75
N LEU A 402 -14.65 -17.18 9.25
CA LEU A 402 -14.79 -17.63 7.86
C LEU A 402 -16.26 -17.72 7.42
N GLU A 403 -17.12 -18.32 8.25
CA GLU A 403 -18.54 -18.48 7.98
C GLU A 403 -19.28 -17.15 7.76
N GLU A 404 -18.84 -16.07 8.42
CA GLU A 404 -19.40 -14.73 8.24
C GLU A 404 -18.78 -14.02 7.02
N ARG A 405 -17.48 -14.22 6.75
CA ARG A 405 -16.79 -13.67 5.57
C ARG A 405 -17.47 -14.09 4.26
N LEU A 406 -17.95 -15.33 4.20
CA LEU A 406 -18.59 -15.93 3.02
C LEU A 406 -20.02 -15.41 2.77
N LYS A 407 -20.69 -14.82 3.77
CA LYS A 407 -22.09 -14.38 3.66
C LYS A 407 -22.27 -13.05 2.92
N GLY A 408 -21.19 -12.31 2.67
CA GLY A 408 -21.29 -11.05 1.92
C GLY A 408 -20.11 -10.13 2.09
N PHE A 409 -20.40 -8.83 2.09
CA PHE A 409 -19.40 -7.76 1.97
C PHE A 409 -19.14 -6.99 3.27
N ALA A 410 -19.45 -7.58 4.43
CA ALA A 410 -19.08 -7.02 5.73
C ALA A 410 -17.56 -6.83 5.82
N GLU A 411 -17.12 -5.77 6.51
CA GLU A 411 -15.69 -5.49 6.68
C GLU A 411 -14.99 -6.65 7.39
N VAL A 412 -13.99 -7.25 6.73
CA VAL A 412 -13.32 -8.47 7.21
C VAL A 412 -12.43 -8.17 8.41
N GLU A 413 -11.59 -7.15 8.31
CA GLU A 413 -10.73 -6.73 9.42
C GLU A 413 -11.56 -5.90 10.42
N LEU A 414 -11.59 -6.28 11.70
CA LEU A 414 -12.48 -5.70 12.71
C LEU A 414 -11.91 -4.47 13.44
N GLY A 415 -10.65 -4.13 13.19
CA GLY A 415 -9.94 -3.07 13.91
C GLY A 415 -9.42 -3.52 15.28
N PHE A 416 -8.68 -2.63 15.94
CA PHE A 416 -8.22 -2.84 17.31
C PHE A 416 -9.19 -2.23 18.31
N THR A 417 -9.38 -2.90 19.44
CA THR A 417 -9.89 -2.26 20.65
C THR A 417 -8.89 -1.25 21.20
N LYS A 418 -9.35 -0.36 22.10
CA LYS A 418 -8.46 0.60 22.77
C LYS A 418 -7.31 -0.09 23.51
N ASP A 419 -7.59 -1.21 24.17
CA ASP A 419 -6.59 -1.94 24.95
C ASP A 419 -5.57 -2.64 24.03
N GLU A 420 -6.03 -3.24 22.94
CA GLU A 420 -5.17 -3.81 21.90
C GLU A 420 -4.27 -2.76 21.25
N ALA A 421 -4.85 -1.62 20.84
CA ALA A 421 -4.10 -0.52 20.25
C ALA A 421 -3.08 0.07 21.23
N THR A 422 -3.45 0.22 22.50
CA THR A 422 -2.54 0.70 23.55
C THR A 422 -1.39 -0.28 23.77
N ARG A 423 -1.69 -1.58 23.87
CA ARG A 423 -0.68 -2.63 24.01
C ARG A 423 0.28 -2.66 22.82
N GLU A 424 -0.23 -2.59 21.61
CA GLU A 424 0.59 -2.56 20.38
C GLU A 424 1.40 -1.27 20.28
N ALA A 425 0.84 -0.11 20.64
CA ALA A 425 1.59 1.15 20.66
C ALA A 425 2.74 1.12 21.69
N ASN A 426 2.51 0.53 22.88
CA ASN A 426 3.52 0.36 23.92
C ASN A 426 4.64 -0.63 23.52
N ARG A 427 4.51 -1.34 22.40
CA ARG A 427 5.62 -2.09 21.79
C ARG A 427 6.63 -1.15 21.12
N CYS A 428 6.32 0.10 20.78
CA CYS A 428 7.28 1.00 20.13
C CYS A 428 8.60 1.11 20.93
N LEU A 429 9.74 1.08 20.22
CA LEU A 429 11.06 1.24 20.85
C LEU A 429 11.46 2.71 21.04
N VAL A 430 10.73 3.66 20.42
CA VAL A 430 11.12 5.08 20.37
C VAL A 430 12.56 5.24 19.86
N CYS A 431 12.92 4.47 18.82
CA CYS A 431 14.29 4.32 18.33
C CYS A 431 14.87 5.58 17.65
N MET A 432 14.06 6.61 17.43
CA MET A 432 14.54 7.92 16.96
C MET A 432 15.05 8.82 18.08
N ASN A 433 15.00 8.35 19.33
CA ASN A 433 15.65 9.01 20.46
C ASN A 433 17.10 8.51 20.61
N GLU A 434 17.98 9.32 21.18
CA GLU A 434 19.37 8.95 21.50
C GLU A 434 19.48 8.25 22.87
N ASN A 435 18.40 8.22 23.65
CA ASN A 435 18.36 7.61 24.98
C ASN A 435 18.09 6.10 24.96
N CYS A 436 18.52 5.38 26.00
CA CYS A 436 18.21 3.97 26.16
C CYS A 436 16.69 3.75 26.25
N SER A 437 16.13 2.93 25.36
CA SER A 437 14.70 2.63 25.32
C SER A 437 14.25 1.52 26.28
N GLY A 438 15.18 0.98 27.08
CA GLY A 438 14.96 -0.21 27.90
C GLY A 438 14.44 -1.41 27.11
N CYS A 439 14.94 -1.63 25.88
CA CYS A 439 14.50 -2.72 25.01
C CYS A 439 15.12 -4.08 25.32
N THR A 440 16.19 -4.10 26.13
CA THR A 440 16.98 -5.29 26.53
C THR A 440 17.67 -6.05 25.38
N MET A 441 17.74 -5.48 24.17
CA MET A 441 18.40 -6.11 23.02
C MET A 441 19.90 -6.35 23.25
N CYS A 442 20.58 -5.39 23.89
CA CYS A 442 21.98 -5.52 24.30
C CYS A 442 22.22 -6.73 25.21
N ALA A 443 21.32 -6.98 26.17
CA ALA A 443 21.40 -8.11 27.09
C ALA A 443 21.15 -9.44 26.37
N ARG A 444 20.10 -9.51 25.54
CA ARG A 444 19.77 -10.73 24.78
C ARG A 444 20.84 -11.11 23.76
N ALA A 445 21.47 -10.12 23.13
CA ALA A 445 22.52 -10.35 22.13
C ALA A 445 23.91 -10.60 22.75
N CYS A 446 24.07 -10.42 24.06
CA CYS A 446 25.36 -10.60 24.71
C CYS A 446 25.71 -12.11 24.81
N PRO A 447 26.75 -12.60 24.10
CA PRO A 447 27.10 -14.03 24.13
C PRO A 447 27.62 -14.48 25.50
N MET A 448 28.15 -13.54 26.30
CA MET A 448 28.71 -13.81 27.63
C MET A 448 27.70 -13.62 28.77
N GLY A 449 26.49 -13.15 28.47
CA GLY A 449 25.49 -12.80 29.49
C GLY A 449 26.01 -11.77 30.50
N CYS A 450 26.84 -10.82 30.06
CA CYS A 450 27.48 -9.83 30.93
C CYS A 450 26.67 -8.55 31.15
N ILE A 451 25.54 -8.40 30.44
CA ILE A 451 24.66 -7.24 30.55
C ILE A 451 23.36 -7.67 31.23
N ASP A 452 23.02 -7.01 32.33
CA ASP A 452 21.80 -7.22 33.10
C ASP A 452 20.95 -5.94 33.06
N VAL A 453 19.68 -6.08 32.67
CA VAL A 453 18.78 -4.94 32.49
C VAL A 453 17.44 -5.23 33.15
N GLU A 454 17.10 -4.47 34.18
CA GLU A 454 15.77 -4.48 34.80
C GLU A 454 15.01 -3.24 34.35
N ARG A 455 13.70 -3.38 34.13
CA ARG A 455 12.84 -2.32 33.60
C ARG A 455 11.42 -2.41 34.15
N THR A 456 10.66 -1.33 34.03
CA THR A 456 9.24 -1.31 34.40
C THR A 456 8.39 -2.22 33.51
N GLY A 457 7.29 -2.71 34.08
CA GLY A 457 6.32 -3.57 33.39
C GLY A 457 5.47 -2.83 32.35
N LEU A 458 4.61 -3.56 31.64
CA LEU A 458 3.83 -3.07 30.49
C LEU A 458 2.73 -2.06 30.81
N GLN A 459 2.37 -1.87 32.08
CA GLN A 459 1.31 -0.95 32.49
C GLN A 459 1.75 0.52 32.44
N GLU A 460 3.06 0.79 32.40
CA GLU A 460 3.56 2.15 32.24
C GLU A 460 3.76 2.49 30.76
N THR A 461 3.24 3.65 30.35
CA THR A 461 3.33 4.18 28.97
C THR A 461 4.76 4.44 28.51
N ASN A 462 5.73 4.46 29.43
CA ASN A 462 7.14 4.61 29.15
C ASN A 462 7.94 3.51 29.84
N ARG A 463 8.73 2.76 29.06
CA ARG A 463 9.70 1.82 29.60
C ARG A 463 10.77 2.59 30.35
N LYS A 464 10.81 2.42 31.66
CA LYS A 464 11.89 2.96 32.49
C LYS A 464 12.87 1.85 32.79
N VAL A 465 14.14 2.10 32.52
CA VAL A 465 15.21 1.22 32.95
C VAL A 465 15.41 1.45 34.44
N LEU A 466 15.21 0.41 35.24
CA LEU A 466 15.39 0.43 36.70
C LEU A 466 16.83 0.10 37.07
N LYS A 467 17.46 -0.79 36.29
CA LYS A 467 18.83 -1.23 36.48
C LYS A 467 19.45 -1.51 35.13
N TYR A 468 20.70 -1.10 34.98
CA TYR A 468 21.49 -1.40 33.80
C TYR A 468 22.93 -1.65 34.24
N ASN A 469 23.32 -2.92 34.28
CA ASN A 469 24.63 -3.34 34.75
C ASN A 469 25.42 -4.04 33.64
N ILE A 470 26.69 -3.68 33.50
CA ILE A 470 27.63 -4.37 32.63
C ILE A 470 28.77 -4.94 33.49
N ASP A 471 28.92 -6.26 33.48
CA ASP A 471 30.01 -6.98 34.14
C ASP A 471 31.19 -7.11 33.17
N LEU A 472 32.16 -6.18 33.27
CA LEU A 472 33.34 -6.23 32.41
C LEU A 472 34.29 -7.38 32.75
N THR A 473 34.10 -8.08 33.88
CA THR A 473 34.89 -9.29 34.18
C THR A 473 34.53 -10.46 33.26
N LYS A 474 33.34 -10.42 32.67
CA LYS A 474 32.86 -11.41 31.67
C LYS A 474 32.93 -10.89 30.23
N CYS A 475 32.99 -9.57 30.06
CA CYS A 475 32.93 -8.95 28.74
C CYS A 475 34.17 -9.29 27.89
N MET A 476 33.94 -9.73 26.65
CA MET A 476 34.99 -9.99 25.67
C MET A 476 35.14 -8.87 24.62
N PHE A 477 34.49 -7.72 24.84
CA PHE A 477 34.58 -6.52 23.99
C PHE A 477 34.23 -6.72 22.51
N CYS A 478 33.30 -7.63 22.20
CA CYS A 478 32.90 -7.94 20.82
C CYS A 478 32.07 -6.84 20.12
N GLY A 479 31.53 -5.87 20.86
CA GLY A 479 30.77 -4.74 20.30
C GLY A 479 29.33 -5.03 19.86
N ILE A 480 28.87 -6.28 19.92
CA ILE A 480 27.53 -6.69 19.47
C ILE A 480 26.41 -5.87 20.15
N CYS A 481 26.56 -5.57 21.44
CA CYS A 481 25.56 -4.80 22.20
C CYS A 481 25.43 -3.34 21.73
N ALA A 482 26.50 -2.75 21.19
CA ALA A 482 26.48 -1.40 20.62
C ALA A 482 25.88 -1.42 19.21
N GLU A 483 26.23 -2.42 18.40
CA GLU A 483 25.70 -2.58 17.03
C GLU A 483 24.19 -2.81 17.02
N ILE A 484 23.68 -3.65 17.94
CA ILE A 484 22.24 -3.94 18.04
C ILE A 484 21.45 -2.83 18.75
N CYS A 485 22.11 -1.79 19.29
CA CYS A 485 21.44 -0.74 20.04
C CYS A 485 20.64 0.17 19.08
N PRO A 486 19.29 0.14 19.11
CA PRO A 486 18.47 0.84 18.12
C PRO A 486 18.51 2.36 18.28
N THR A 487 18.79 2.84 19.48
CA THR A 487 18.88 4.27 19.85
C THR A 487 20.31 4.77 19.88
N LYS A 488 21.30 3.88 19.65
CA LYS A 488 22.73 4.17 19.80
C LYS A 488 23.10 4.72 21.19
N ALA A 489 22.31 4.40 22.20
CA ALA A 489 22.58 4.74 23.60
C ALA A 489 23.79 3.98 24.20
N LEU A 490 24.25 2.93 23.52
CA LEU A 490 25.48 2.20 23.86
C LEU A 490 26.48 2.38 22.73
N VAL A 491 27.69 2.78 23.10
CA VAL A 491 28.81 2.95 22.17
C VAL A 491 30.05 2.27 22.72
N MET A 492 30.93 1.82 21.83
CA MET A 492 32.24 1.32 22.22
C MET A 492 33.14 2.49 22.60
N SER A 493 33.61 2.53 23.85
CA SER A 493 34.57 3.53 24.28
C SER A 493 35.89 3.38 23.55
N LYS A 494 36.61 4.49 23.36
CA LYS A 494 38.00 4.49 22.86
C LYS A 494 39.03 4.30 23.97
N ASP A 495 38.57 4.06 25.21
CA ASP A 495 39.40 3.78 26.36
C ASP A 495 40.02 2.38 26.21
N ILE A 496 41.32 2.34 25.94
CA ILE A 496 42.08 1.10 25.69
C ILE A 496 42.61 0.50 27.01
N GLU A 497 42.71 1.30 28.08
CA GLU A 497 43.20 0.88 29.40
C GLU A 497 42.07 0.89 30.44
N ASN A 498 41.54 -0.30 30.76
CA ASN A 498 40.60 -0.52 31.86
C ASN A 498 41.17 -1.52 32.89
N ALA A 499 42.48 -1.49 33.11
CA ALA A 499 43.13 -2.34 34.11
C ALA A 499 42.81 -1.83 35.52
N GLU A 500 42.19 -2.69 36.35
CA GLU A 500 41.81 -2.37 37.73
C GLU A 500 42.28 -3.48 38.67
N TYR A 501 42.74 -3.09 39.85
CA TYR A 501 43.15 -4.04 40.91
C TYR A 501 41.99 -4.47 41.81
N VAL A 502 40.81 -3.88 41.64
CA VAL A 502 39.61 -4.12 42.46
C VAL A 502 38.47 -4.54 41.56
N LYS A 503 37.96 -5.76 41.75
CA LYS A 503 36.91 -6.37 40.91
C LYS A 503 35.66 -5.48 40.79
N ASP A 504 35.24 -4.84 41.89
CA ASP A 504 34.03 -4.02 41.93
C ASP A 504 34.10 -2.81 40.97
N ARG A 505 35.31 -2.34 40.64
CA ARG A 505 35.49 -1.25 39.68
C ARG A 505 35.25 -1.68 38.22
N LEU A 506 35.21 -2.98 37.95
CA LEU A 506 34.91 -3.57 36.64
C LEU A 506 33.40 -3.80 36.43
N PHE A 507 32.56 -3.51 37.43
CA PHE A 507 31.12 -3.44 37.26
C PHE A 507 30.72 -2.01 36.89
N TYR A 508 30.00 -1.88 35.79
CA TYR A 508 29.42 -0.62 35.33
C TYR A 508 27.94 -0.62 35.64
N GLU A 509 27.58 0.07 36.71
CA GLU A 509 26.19 0.35 37.06
C GLU A 509 25.68 1.57 36.30
N MET A 510 24.36 1.70 36.18
CA MET A 510 23.68 2.73 35.39
C MET A 510 24.20 4.16 35.67
N GLU A 511 24.41 4.53 36.94
CA GLU A 511 24.93 5.86 37.29
C GLU A 511 26.36 6.10 36.79
N LYS A 512 27.20 5.06 36.76
CA LYS A 512 28.57 5.14 36.26
C LYS A 512 28.61 5.14 34.73
N ALA A 513 27.68 4.41 34.10
CA ALA A 513 27.52 4.37 32.65
C ALA A 513 27.01 5.68 32.06
N LEU A 514 26.19 6.46 32.78
CA LEU A 514 25.65 7.74 32.33
C LEU A 514 26.60 8.94 32.51
N ARG A 515 27.68 8.79 33.31
CA ARG A 515 28.63 9.87 33.62
C ARG A 515 29.83 9.94 32.66
N ARG A 516 29.96 8.97 31.76
CA ARG A 516 30.96 8.89 30.70
C ARG A 516 30.26 8.91 29.36
#